data_AF-A0A832ZQC1-F1
#
_entry.id   AF-A0A832ZQC1-F1
#
_cell.length_a   1.000
_cell.length_b   1.000
_cell.length_c   1.000
_cell.angle_alpha   90.00
_cell.angle_beta   90.00
_cell.angle_gamma   90.00
#
_symmetry.space_group_name_H-M   'P 1'
#
loop_
_entity.id
_entity.type
_entity.pdbx_description
1 polymer ?
#
loop_
_entity_poly.entity_id
_entity_poly.type
_entity_poly.pdbx_seq_one_letter_code
_entity_poly.pdbx_strand_id
1 'polypeptide(L)'
;MTVTRRLRVQGFEAERDLARKLWQKGFAVIRAPASGAKAKHYVYPDLVAIWRGKILVFEVKRRTKMATLYIDAKQIEKLREFCRRAGGEAFIAIKIVNEKKWYFISLAELEQIETGKYKISVEKIRNALTLEELVKRYTVKALDEYTQSGK
;
A
#
# COMPACT_ATOMS: atom_id res chain seq x y z
N MET A 1 7.40 13.30 -24.80
CA MET A 1 6.45 13.16 -23.67
C MET A 1 6.86 14.11 -22.54
N THR A 2 5.92 14.84 -21.92
CA THR A 2 6.21 15.70 -20.76
C THR A 2 6.58 14.86 -19.52
N VAL A 3 7.44 15.40 -18.64
CA VAL A 3 7.91 14.71 -17.42
C VAL A 3 6.73 14.26 -16.55
N THR A 4 5.73 15.12 -16.37
CA THR A 4 4.51 14.83 -15.60
C THR A 4 3.72 13.65 -16.16
N ARG A 5 3.57 13.57 -17.49
CA ARG A 5 2.89 12.44 -18.15
C ARG A 5 3.66 11.14 -17.94
N ARG A 6 5.00 11.18 -18.04
CA ARG A 6 5.87 10.02 -17.79
C ARG A 6 5.76 9.51 -16.36
N LEU A 7 5.79 10.40 -15.36
CA LEU A 7 5.65 10.03 -13.95
C LEU A 7 4.28 9.40 -13.67
N ARG A 8 3.22 9.93 -14.27
CA ARG A 8 1.86 9.37 -14.15
C ARG A 8 1.77 7.95 -14.74
N VAL A 9 2.31 7.73 -15.93
CA VAL A 9 2.34 6.40 -16.56
C VAL A 9 3.10 5.40 -15.68
N GLN A 10 4.25 5.80 -15.16
CA GLN A 10 5.06 4.96 -14.26
C GLN A 10 4.35 4.65 -12.93
N GLY A 11 3.55 5.57 -12.41
CA GLY A 11 2.68 5.32 -11.25
C GLY A 11 1.65 4.23 -11.55
N PHE A 12 0.92 4.38 -12.66
CA PHE A 12 -0.07 3.38 -13.07
C PHE A 12 0.53 2.00 -13.36
N GLU A 13 1.75 1.95 -13.90
CA GLU A 13 2.47 0.68 -14.08
C GLU A 13 2.79 0.01 -12.74
N ALA A 14 3.24 0.77 -11.74
CA ALA A 14 3.50 0.23 -10.40
C ALA A 14 2.22 -0.28 -9.74
N GLU A 15 1.10 0.46 -9.82
CA GLU A 15 -0.18 -0.01 -9.30
C GLU A 15 -0.66 -1.29 -10.00
N ARG A 16 -0.50 -1.39 -11.32
CA ARG A 16 -0.83 -2.62 -12.09
C ARG A 16 0.05 -3.80 -11.66
N ASP A 17 1.35 -3.57 -11.47
CA ASP A 17 2.26 -4.62 -11.04
C ASP A 17 1.89 -5.15 -9.65
N LEU A 18 1.61 -4.26 -8.69
CA LEU A 18 1.17 -4.67 -7.35
C LEU A 18 -0.16 -5.43 -7.42
N ALA A 19 -1.13 -4.93 -8.16
CA ALA A 19 -2.43 -5.57 -8.31
C ALA A 19 -2.31 -6.99 -8.85
N ARG A 20 -1.54 -7.16 -9.94
CA ARG A 20 -1.27 -8.46 -10.56
C ARG A 20 -0.57 -9.40 -9.58
N LYS A 21 0.43 -8.91 -8.85
CA LYS A 21 1.17 -9.71 -7.86
C LYS A 21 0.29 -10.18 -6.71
N LEU A 22 -0.54 -9.32 -6.14
CA LEU A 22 -1.48 -9.69 -5.07
C LEU A 22 -2.57 -10.64 -5.58
N TRP A 23 -3.10 -10.42 -6.78
CA TRP A 23 -4.05 -11.33 -7.43
C TRP A 23 -3.47 -12.74 -7.61
N GLN A 24 -2.23 -12.84 -8.11
CA GLN A 24 -1.51 -14.11 -8.25
C GLN A 24 -1.27 -14.83 -6.90
N LYS A 25 -1.32 -14.10 -5.78
CA LYS A 25 -1.22 -14.63 -4.41
C LYS A 25 -2.59 -14.95 -3.79
N GLY A 26 -3.68 -14.80 -4.55
CA GLY A 26 -5.03 -15.20 -4.18
C GLY A 26 -5.88 -14.09 -3.54
N PHE A 27 -5.40 -12.85 -3.48
CA PHE A 27 -6.20 -11.72 -3.02
C PHE A 27 -7.20 -11.30 -4.09
N ALA A 28 -8.41 -10.90 -3.69
CA ALA A 28 -9.27 -10.09 -4.56
C ALA A 28 -8.73 -8.67 -4.59
N VAL A 29 -8.61 -8.04 -5.75
CA VAL A 29 -7.94 -6.73 -5.90
C VAL A 29 -8.76 -5.77 -6.75
N ILE A 30 -8.84 -4.52 -6.32
CA ILE A 30 -9.38 -3.40 -7.08
C ILE A 30 -8.44 -2.20 -7.01
N ARG A 31 -8.33 -1.45 -8.11
CA ARG A 31 -7.59 -0.19 -8.19
C ARG A 31 -8.55 0.99 -8.23
N ALA A 32 -8.13 2.13 -7.69
CA ALA A 32 -8.90 3.35 -7.85
C ALA A 32 -8.99 3.79 -9.32
N PRO A 33 -10.09 4.48 -9.68
CA PRO A 33 -10.24 5.05 -11.02
C PRO A 33 -9.18 6.14 -11.28
N ALA A 34 -8.67 6.18 -12.52
CA ALA A 34 -7.53 7.03 -12.92
C ALA A 34 -7.80 8.55 -12.94
N SER A 35 -9.05 8.99 -12.83
CA SER A 35 -9.44 10.40 -12.83
C SER A 35 -10.72 10.61 -12.03
N GLY A 36 -10.66 11.47 -11.02
CA GLY A 36 -11.86 11.95 -10.34
C GLY A 36 -12.05 13.43 -10.60
N ALA A 37 -12.68 13.80 -11.71
CA ALA A 37 -13.35 15.11 -11.79
C ALA A 37 -14.34 15.31 -10.62
N LYS A 38 -14.79 14.20 -10.00
CA LYS A 38 -15.62 14.12 -8.79
C LYS A 38 -14.89 13.63 -7.52
N ALA A 39 -13.55 13.50 -7.52
CA ALA A 39 -12.76 13.10 -6.33
C ALA A 39 -12.77 14.13 -5.20
N LYS A 40 -13.53 15.23 -5.34
CA LYS A 40 -13.79 16.18 -4.25
C LYS A 40 -14.70 15.60 -3.16
N HIS A 41 -15.53 14.60 -3.46
CA HIS A 41 -16.53 14.07 -2.51
C HIS A 41 -16.16 12.73 -1.87
N TYR A 42 -15.26 11.97 -2.50
CA TYR A 42 -14.89 10.64 -2.05
C TYR A 42 -13.38 10.50 -1.98
N VAL A 43 -12.94 9.71 -1.02
CA VAL A 43 -11.53 9.38 -0.82
C VAL A 43 -11.34 7.95 -1.28
N TYR A 44 -10.43 7.75 -2.24
CA TYR A 44 -10.06 6.42 -2.71
C TYR A 44 -8.55 6.24 -2.48
N PRO A 45 -8.11 5.09 -1.95
CA PRO A 45 -6.71 4.68 -1.99
C PRO A 45 -6.31 4.28 -3.41
N ASP A 46 -5.03 4.14 -3.70
CA ASP A 46 -4.59 3.70 -5.04
C ASP A 46 -5.05 2.26 -5.35
N LEU A 47 -5.01 1.38 -4.34
CA LEU A 47 -5.34 -0.03 -4.47
C LEU A 47 -5.94 -0.58 -3.17
N VAL A 48 -6.94 -1.46 -3.30
CA VAL A 48 -7.48 -2.26 -2.20
C VAL A 48 -7.32 -3.73 -2.56
N ALA A 49 -6.83 -4.53 -1.60
CA ALA A 49 -6.78 -5.98 -1.71
C ALA A 49 -7.53 -6.61 -0.53
N ILE A 50 -8.20 -7.73 -0.77
CA ILE A 50 -9.04 -8.41 0.21
C ILE A 50 -8.68 -9.89 0.24
N TRP A 51 -8.48 -10.42 1.43
CA TRP A 51 -8.29 -11.84 1.68
C TRP A 51 -9.21 -12.32 2.80
N ARG A 52 -10.27 -13.06 2.46
CA ARG A 52 -11.20 -13.67 3.42
C ARG A 52 -11.67 -12.69 4.52
N GLY A 53 -12.13 -11.50 4.10
CA GLY A 53 -12.59 -10.45 5.01
C GLY A 53 -11.50 -9.53 5.56
N LYS A 54 -10.21 -9.90 5.47
CA LYS A 54 -9.09 -9.01 5.80
C LYS A 54 -8.88 -8.00 4.67
N ILE A 55 -9.01 -6.71 4.96
CA ILE A 55 -8.94 -5.63 3.97
C ILE A 55 -7.60 -4.90 4.10
N LEU A 56 -6.86 -4.84 2.99
CA LEU A 56 -5.58 -4.16 2.89
C LEU A 56 -5.72 -2.99 1.92
N VAL A 57 -5.30 -1.81 2.37
CA VAL A 57 -5.47 -0.54 1.65
C VAL A 57 -4.10 0.03 1.36
N PHE A 58 -3.83 0.39 0.10
CA PHE A 58 -2.50 0.80 -0.32
C PHE A 58 -2.50 2.17 -0.97
N GLU A 59 -1.55 2.97 -0.54
CA GLU A 59 -1.01 4.08 -1.32
C GLU A 59 0.29 3.63 -1.98
N VAL A 60 0.39 3.77 -3.31
CA VAL A 60 1.50 3.25 -4.10
C VAL A 60 2.49 4.36 -4.43
N LYS A 61 3.76 4.17 -4.03
CA LYS A 61 4.86 5.05 -4.41
C LYS A 61 5.90 4.28 -5.20
N ARG A 62 6.27 4.81 -6.37
CA ARG A 62 7.36 4.26 -7.19
C ARG A 62 8.62 5.11 -7.04
N ARG A 63 9.77 4.47 -6.83
CA ARG A 63 11.09 5.11 -6.84
C ARG A 63 12.09 4.28 -7.63
N THR A 64 12.99 4.94 -8.34
CA THR A 64 14.05 4.24 -9.09
C THR A 64 15.01 3.55 -8.13
N LYS A 65 15.44 4.25 -7.07
CA LYS A 65 16.35 3.80 -6.02
C LYS A 65 15.79 4.17 -4.64
N MET A 66 16.28 3.53 -3.58
CA MET A 66 15.95 3.92 -2.21
C MET A 66 16.30 5.38 -1.94
N ALA A 67 15.37 6.09 -1.31
CA ALA A 67 15.52 7.46 -0.84
C ALA A 67 14.46 7.74 0.23
N THR A 68 14.76 8.66 1.14
CA THR A 68 13.78 9.15 2.12
C THR A 68 12.56 9.72 1.39
N LEU A 69 11.37 9.38 1.87
CA LEU A 69 10.11 9.88 1.36
C LEU A 69 9.47 10.83 2.37
N TYR A 70 8.78 11.83 1.83
CA TYR A 70 7.91 12.71 2.60
C TYR A 70 6.51 12.59 2.01
N ILE A 71 5.53 12.33 2.87
CA ILE A 71 4.13 12.17 2.49
C ILE A 71 3.32 13.27 3.19
N ASP A 72 2.48 13.97 2.44
CA ASP A 72 1.64 15.02 3.00
C ASP A 72 0.58 14.41 3.94
N ALA A 73 0.35 15.05 5.10
CA ALA A 73 -0.63 14.58 6.09
C ALA A 73 -2.01 14.35 5.48
N LYS A 74 -2.46 15.23 4.57
CA LYS A 74 -3.75 15.07 3.89
C LYS A 74 -3.88 13.73 3.15
N GLN A 75 -2.78 13.20 2.63
CA GLN A 75 -2.78 11.90 1.95
C GLN A 75 -2.89 10.75 2.97
N ILE A 76 -2.22 10.87 4.11
CA ILE A 76 -2.31 9.89 5.20
C ILE A 76 -3.72 9.89 5.83
N GLU A 77 -4.28 11.07 6.11
CA GLU A 77 -5.63 11.18 6.67
C GLU A 77 -6.70 10.60 5.76
N LYS A 78 -6.54 10.77 4.45
CA LYS A 78 -7.38 10.11 3.44
C LYS A 78 -7.37 8.58 3.57
N LEU A 79 -6.19 7.98 3.67
CA LEU A 79 -6.05 6.54 3.87
C LEU A 79 -6.65 6.10 5.21
N ARG A 80 -6.38 6.85 6.29
CA ARG A 80 -6.94 6.58 7.63
C ARG A 80 -8.47 6.57 7.61
N GLU A 81 -9.09 7.56 6.99
CA GLU A 81 -10.56 7.63 6.91
C GLU A 81 -11.15 6.48 6.09
N PHE A 82 -10.51 6.10 4.98
CA PHE A 82 -10.93 4.93 4.21
C PHE A 82 -10.84 3.64 5.04
N CYS A 83 -9.72 3.42 5.73
CA CYS A 83 -9.53 2.26 6.61
C CYS A 83 -10.49 2.25 7.79
N ARG A 84 -10.76 3.40 8.42
CA ARG A 84 -11.72 3.52 9.52
C ARG A 84 -13.12 3.09 9.10
N ARG A 85 -13.54 3.44 7.87
CA ARG A 85 -14.83 3.02 7.30
C ARG A 85 -14.85 1.57 6.87
N ALA A 86 -13.75 1.08 6.30
CA ALA A 86 -13.66 -0.26 5.73
C ALA A 86 -13.37 -1.35 6.78
N GLY A 87 -12.79 -1.00 7.93
CA GLY A 87 -12.27 -1.97 8.91
C GLY A 87 -10.99 -2.67 8.43
N GLY A 88 -10.12 -1.96 7.72
CA GLY A 88 -8.90 -2.52 7.10
C GLY A 88 -7.59 -1.91 7.59
N GLU A 89 -6.47 -2.50 7.18
CA GLU A 89 -5.12 -2.00 7.46
C GLU A 89 -4.56 -1.24 6.26
N ALA A 90 -3.99 -0.06 6.51
CA ALA A 90 -3.40 0.78 5.48
C ALA A 90 -1.87 0.69 5.44
N PHE A 91 -1.34 0.68 4.23
CA PHE A 91 0.08 0.60 3.95
C PHE A 91 0.52 1.65 2.92
N ILE A 92 1.73 2.15 3.09
CA ILE A 92 2.48 2.78 1.99
C ILE A 92 3.26 1.66 1.27
N ALA A 93 2.86 1.36 0.03
CA ALA A 93 3.51 0.37 -0.82
C ALA A 93 4.57 1.03 -1.71
N ILE A 94 5.83 0.72 -1.47
CA ILE A 94 6.97 1.36 -2.14
C ILE A 94 7.62 0.37 -3.11
N LYS A 95 7.53 0.66 -4.41
CA LYS A 95 8.30 -0.04 -5.45
C LYS A 95 9.68 0.59 -5.58
N ILE A 96 10.73 -0.17 -5.29
CA ILE A 96 12.10 0.17 -5.69
C ILE A 96 12.41 -0.55 -7.01
N VAL A 97 12.62 0.22 -8.08
CA VAL A 97 12.72 -0.33 -9.45
C VAL A 97 14.03 -1.08 -9.64
N ASN A 98 15.16 -0.48 -9.25
CA ASN A 98 16.49 -1.09 -9.42
C ASN A 98 16.62 -2.42 -8.67
N GLU A 99 15.95 -2.55 -7.53
CA GLU A 99 15.96 -3.77 -6.72
C GLU A 99 14.88 -4.77 -7.14
N LYS A 100 13.97 -4.38 -8.03
CA LYS A 100 12.80 -5.18 -8.42
C LYS A 100 11.93 -5.66 -7.23
N LYS A 101 12.05 -5.02 -6.06
CA LYS A 101 11.29 -5.34 -4.82
C LYS A 101 10.16 -4.37 -4.49
N TRP A 102 9.27 -4.82 -3.62
CA TRP A 102 8.19 -4.07 -2.99
C TRP A 102 8.41 -4.04 -1.48
N TYR A 103 8.12 -2.90 -0.86
CA TYR A 103 8.21 -2.67 0.58
C TYR A 103 6.89 -2.09 1.08
N PHE A 104 6.42 -2.54 2.23
CA PHE A 104 5.13 -2.16 2.79
C PHE A 104 5.31 -1.67 4.22
N ILE A 105 4.97 -0.41 4.45
CA ILE A 105 5.05 0.22 5.77
C ILE A 105 3.64 0.48 6.25
N SER A 106 3.31 -0.02 7.44
CA SER A 106 2.02 0.23 8.07
C SER A 106 1.86 1.72 8.39
N LEU A 107 0.67 2.27 8.19
CA LEU A 107 0.36 3.64 8.60
C LEU A 107 0.49 3.86 10.11
N ALA A 108 0.38 2.79 10.92
CA ALA A 108 0.58 2.85 12.37
C ALA A 108 2.05 3.10 12.75
N GLU A 109 2.98 2.81 11.85
CA GLU A 109 4.42 2.97 12.08
C GLU A 109 4.96 4.30 11.54
N LEU A 110 4.10 5.17 10.98
CA LEU A 110 4.54 6.43 10.40
C LEU A 110 4.69 7.52 11.46
N GLU A 111 5.83 8.22 11.39
CA GLU A 111 6.15 9.35 12.25
C GLU A 111 5.91 10.67 11.50
N GLN A 112 5.14 11.56 12.11
CA GLN A 112 4.95 12.91 11.62
C GLN A 112 6.09 13.80 12.10
N ILE A 113 6.66 14.59 11.20
CA ILE A 113 7.68 15.60 11.53
C ILE A 113 7.02 16.97 11.73
N GLU A 114 7.75 17.91 12.34
CA GLU A 114 7.28 19.27 12.69
C GLU A 114 6.60 20.03 11.53
N THR A 115 7.03 19.78 10.30
CA THR A 115 6.43 20.38 9.08
C THR A 115 5.03 19.85 8.75
N GLY A 116 4.48 18.94 9.55
CA GLY A 116 3.20 18.28 9.33
C GLY A 116 3.23 17.14 8.31
N LYS A 117 4.38 16.86 7.67
CA LYS A 117 4.55 15.72 6.76
C LYS A 117 4.92 14.45 7.53
N TYR A 118 4.72 13.30 6.91
CA TYR A 118 5.20 12.01 7.40
C TYR A 118 6.51 11.66 6.72
N LYS A 119 7.55 11.36 7.52
CA LYS A 119 8.88 10.99 7.01
C LYS A 119 9.04 9.48 7.02
N ILE A 120 9.47 8.93 5.89
CA ILE A 120 9.86 7.52 5.77
C ILE A 120 11.35 7.51 5.43
N SER A 121 12.19 7.18 6.41
CA SER A 121 13.64 7.07 6.23
C SER A 121 14.00 5.86 5.37
N VAL A 122 15.19 5.87 4.75
CA VAL A 122 15.71 4.71 4.00
C VAL A 122 15.81 3.48 4.89
N GLU A 123 16.22 3.65 6.14
CA GLU A 123 16.27 2.57 7.13
C GLU A 123 14.90 1.96 7.39
N LYS A 124 13.86 2.78 7.58
CA LYS A 124 12.49 2.31 7.74
C LYS A 124 12.00 1.54 6.51
N ILE A 125 12.40 1.92 5.29
CA ILE A 125 12.09 1.15 4.06
C ILE A 125 12.84 -0.19 4.07
N ARG A 126 14.11 -0.24 4.48
CA ARG A 126 14.89 -1.50 4.52
C ARG A 126 14.32 -2.53 5.49
N ASN A 127 13.76 -2.07 6.59
CA ASN A 127 13.16 -2.91 7.62
C ASN A 127 11.65 -3.16 7.42
N ALA A 128 11.07 -2.61 6.35
CA ALA A 128 9.65 -2.78 6.03
C ALA A 128 9.36 -4.19 5.50
N LEU A 129 8.09 -4.60 5.56
CA LEU A 129 7.66 -5.88 5.02
C LEU A 129 7.91 -5.94 3.52
N THR A 130 8.44 -7.07 3.04
CA THR A 130 8.41 -7.44 1.63
C THR A 130 7.02 -7.92 1.21
N LEU A 131 6.79 -8.12 -0.09
CA LEU A 131 5.51 -8.67 -0.57
C LEU A 131 5.25 -10.06 0.00
N GLU A 132 6.27 -10.91 0.03
CA GLU A 132 6.18 -12.27 0.52
C GLU A 132 5.84 -12.30 2.02
N GLU A 133 6.48 -11.45 2.82
CA GLU A 133 6.19 -11.32 4.25
C GLU A 133 4.80 -10.74 4.52
N LEU A 134 4.39 -9.71 3.75
CA LEU A 134 3.04 -9.17 3.82
C LEU A 134 2.02 -10.28 3.54
N VAL A 135 2.16 -11.00 2.42
CA VAL A 135 1.25 -12.10 2.08
C VAL A 135 1.21 -13.14 3.19
N LYS A 136 2.37 -13.59 3.67
CA LYS A 136 2.49 -14.58 4.74
C LYS A 136 1.72 -14.16 5.99
N ARG A 137 1.80 -12.88 6.39
CA ARG A 137 1.09 -12.33 7.56
C ARG A 137 -0.43 -12.49 7.47
N TYR A 138 -1.02 -12.50 6.27
CA TYR A 138 -2.47 -12.57 6.09
C TYR A 138 -2.97 -13.97 5.69
N THR A 139 -2.15 -14.75 4.98
CA THR A 139 -2.57 -16.04 4.40
C THR A 139 -2.21 -17.24 5.28
N VAL A 140 -1.20 -17.12 6.14
CA VAL A 140 -0.87 -18.19 7.09
C VAL A 140 -1.86 -18.15 8.24
N LYS A 141 -2.54 -19.27 8.47
CA LYS A 141 -3.39 -19.47 9.65
C LYS A 141 -2.52 -19.54 10.91
N ALA A 142 -3.02 -18.98 12.00
CA ALA A 142 -2.45 -19.26 13.31
C ALA A 142 -2.76 -20.71 13.71
N LEU A 143 -1.91 -21.32 14.55
CA LEU A 143 -1.97 -22.76 14.87
C LEU A 143 -3.27 -23.16 15.59
N ASP A 144 -3.84 -22.23 16.34
CA ASP A 144 -5.14 -22.28 17.00
C ASP A 144 -6.33 -22.38 16.04
N GLU A 145 -6.25 -21.76 14.85
CA GLU A 145 -7.27 -21.93 13.81
C GLU A 145 -7.26 -23.37 13.21
N TYR A 146 -6.14 -24.08 13.32
CA TYR A 146 -6.04 -25.49 12.89
C TYR A 146 -6.67 -26.45 13.91
N THR A 147 -6.49 -26.21 15.21
CA THR A 147 -7.03 -27.10 16.25
C THR A 147 -8.55 -26.99 16.40
N GLN A 148 -9.15 -25.86 16.04
CA GLN A 148 -10.61 -25.68 16.02
C GLN A 148 -11.29 -26.25 14.77
N SER A 149 -10.56 -26.50 13.69
CA SER A 149 -11.09 -27.03 12.42
C SER A 149 -11.17 -28.57 12.38
N GLY A 150 -10.72 -29.26 13.44
CA GLY A 150 -10.64 -30.73 13.54
C GLY A 150 -11.64 -31.36 14.51
N LYS A 151 -12.71 -30.65 14.88
CA LYS A 151 -13.86 -31.19 15.63
C LYS A 151 -15.10 -31.21 14.76
#